data_AF-A0A1V8WMF2-F1
#
_entry.id   AF-A0A1V8WMF2-F1
#
_cell.length_a   1.000
_cell.length_b   1.000
_cell.length_c   1.000
_cell.angle_alpha   90.00
_cell.angle_beta   90.00
_cell.angle_gamma   90.00
#
_symmetry.space_group_name_H-M   'P 1'
#
loop_
_entity.id
_entity.type
_entity.pdbx_description
1 polymer ?
#
loop_
_entity_poly.entity_id
_entity_poly.type
_entity_poly.pdbx_seq_one_letter_code
_entity_poly.pdbx_strand_id
1 'polypeptide(L)'
;MKKKSLPYLIAGVLILLIIVKNSLNHQLTLTQLSNDLFLCAMPFLIIGGFLWVFSSGFFDHFQRSIYLARTRNRKKKPEFSSLSSASYGMYTFWLIIAGILLALSIVLVIFSFL
;
A
#
# COMPACT_ATOMS: atom_id res chain seq x y z
N MET A 1 16.75 16.77 6.21
CA MET A 1 16.53 16.07 4.92
C MET A 1 15.03 15.83 4.76
N LYS A 2 14.43 16.20 3.62
CA LYS A 2 12.97 16.21 3.40
C LYS A 2 12.40 14.78 3.52
N LYS A 3 11.47 14.52 4.44
CA LYS A 3 10.82 13.22 4.73
C LYS A 3 10.16 12.52 3.51
N LYS A 4 10.12 13.16 2.34
CA LYS A 4 9.53 12.63 1.09
C LYS A 4 10.35 11.53 0.41
N SER A 5 11.65 11.39 0.71
CA SER A 5 12.50 10.36 0.09
C SER A 5 12.46 9.00 0.80
N LEU A 6 11.86 8.93 1.99
CA LEU A 6 11.82 7.74 2.84
C LEU A 6 11.18 6.50 2.17
N PRO A 7 10.03 6.59 1.45
CA PRO A 7 9.45 5.40 0.79
C PRO A 7 10.36 4.85 -0.31
N TYR A 8 11.07 5.72 -1.05
CA TYR A 8 12.01 5.30 -2.08
C TYR A 8 13.23 4.59 -1.49
N LEU A 9 13.74 5.08 -0.36
CA LEU A 9 14.86 4.45 0.35
C LEU A 9 14.45 3.06 0.85
N ILE A 10 13.27 2.92 1.46
CA ILE A 10 12.75 1.62 1.91
C ILE A 10 12.58 0.65 0.73
N ALA A 11 12.01 1.12 -0.38
CA ALA A 11 11.86 0.28 -1.58
C ALA A 11 13.23 -0.21 -2.09
N GLY A 12 14.23 0.68 -2.14
CA GLY A 12 15.59 0.32 -2.54
C GLY A 12 16.24 -0.71 -1.61
N VAL A 13 16.08 -0.55 -0.29
CA VAL A 13 16.59 -1.52 0.70
C VAL A 13 15.90 -2.87 0.56
N LEU A 14 14.58 -2.90 0.35
CA LEU A 14 13.84 -4.15 0.14
C LEU A 14 14.30 -4.88 -1.11
N ILE A 15 14.48 -4.16 -2.22
CA ILE A 15 15.00 -4.74 -3.47
C ILE A 15 16.39 -5.37 -3.23
N LEU A 16 17.29 -4.65 -2.55
CA LEU A 16 18.63 -5.15 -2.26
C LEU A 16 18.59 -6.41 -1.38
N LEU A 17 17.73 -6.43 -0.35
CA LEU A 17 17.55 -7.62 0.50
C LEU A 17 17.04 -8.82 -0.29
N ILE A 18 16.10 -8.62 -1.23
CA ILE A 18 15.56 -9.69 -2.08
C ILE A 18 16.65 -10.24 -3.00
N ILE A 19 17.48 -9.37 -3.59
CA ILE A 19 18.60 -9.80 -4.44
C ILE A 19 19.61 -10.60 -3.63
N VAL A 20 19.99 -10.13 -2.44
CA VAL A 20 20.91 -10.83 -1.54
C VAL A 20 20.34 -12.21 -1.14
N LYS A 21 19.07 -12.26 -0.75
CA LYS A 21 18.36 -13.52 -0.39
C LYS A 21 18.37 -14.52 -1.55
N ASN A 22 18.10 -14.08 -2.78
CA ASN A 22 18.12 -14.96 -3.96
C ASN A 22 19.53 -15.42 -4.33
N SER A 23 20.54 -14.55 -4.15
CA SER A 23 21.94 -14.88 -4.36
C SER A 23 22.42 -15.97 -3.40
N LEU A 24 22.10 -15.84 -2.11
CA LEU A 24 22.45 -16.83 -1.08
C LEU A 24 21.77 -18.20 -1.31
N ASN A 25 20.56 -18.19 -1.89
CA ASN A 25 19.82 -19.42 -2.19
C ASN A 25 20.20 -20.06 -3.54
N HIS A 26 21.16 -19.50 -4.28
CA HIS A 26 21.55 -19.94 -5.63
C HIS A 26 20.39 -19.99 -6.65
N GLN A 27 19.33 -19.20 -6.44
CA GLN A 27 18.13 -19.16 -7.28
C GLN A 27 18.01 -17.81 -8.01
N LEU A 28 19.10 -17.34 -8.62
CA LEU A 28 19.13 -16.08 -9.37
C LEU A 28 18.52 -16.23 -10.77
N THR A 29 17.24 -16.59 -10.84
CA THR A 29 16.47 -16.55 -12.09
C THR A 29 15.61 -15.29 -12.12
N LEU A 30 15.37 -14.74 -13.32
CA LEU A 30 14.51 -13.57 -13.51
C LEU A 30 13.08 -13.81 -13.00
N THR A 31 12.59 -15.03 -13.18
CA THR A 31 11.26 -15.46 -12.71
C THR A 31 11.18 -15.49 -11.18
N GLN A 32 12.19 -16.04 -10.51
CA GLN A 32 12.20 -16.10 -9.04
C GLN A 32 12.33 -14.71 -8.42
N LEU A 33 13.19 -13.87 -9.00
CA LEU A 33 13.36 -12.49 -8.54
C LEU A 33 12.05 -11.68 -8.68
N SER A 34 11.34 -11.86 -9.79
CA SER A 34 10.04 -11.23 -9.99
C SER A 34 8.99 -11.72 -9.01
N ASN A 35 8.91 -13.04 -8.77
CA ASN A 35 7.95 -13.63 -7.84
C ASN A 35 8.18 -13.13 -6.41
N ASP A 36 9.44 -13.09 -5.95
CA ASP A 36 9.78 -12.59 -4.62
C ASP A 36 9.46 -11.09 -4.47
N LEU A 37 9.74 -10.28 -5.50
CA LEU A 37 9.37 -8.85 -5.53
C LEU A 37 7.85 -8.66 -5.48
N PHE A 38 7.09 -9.46 -6.25
CA PHE A 38 5.63 -9.44 -6.25
C PHE A 38 5.08 -9.78 -4.87
N LEU A 39 5.53 -10.89 -4.27
CA LEU A 39 5.11 -11.32 -2.94
C LEU A 39 5.44 -10.27 -1.87
N CYS A 40 6.58 -9.61 -1.98
CA CYS A 40 6.95 -8.53 -1.07
C CYS A 40 6.09 -7.28 -1.28
N ALA A 41 5.66 -6.97 -2.51
CA ALA A 41 4.79 -5.82 -2.81
C ALA A 41 3.38 -5.97 -2.22
N MET A 42 2.84 -7.19 -2.18
CA MET A 42 1.46 -7.49 -1.76
C MET A 42 1.04 -6.87 -0.43
N PRO A 43 1.75 -7.04 0.71
CA PRO A 43 1.35 -6.44 1.97
C PRO A 43 1.28 -4.91 1.90
N PHE A 44 2.23 -4.26 1.20
CA PHE A 44 2.21 -2.81 1.03
C PHE A 44 1.04 -2.35 0.16
N LEU A 45 0.70 -3.12 -0.88
CA LEU A 45 -0.43 -2.84 -1.76
C LEU A 45 -1.75 -2.98 -1.01
N ILE A 46 -1.89 -4.04 -0.21
CA ILE A 46 -3.09 -4.28 0.61
C ILE A 46 -3.28 -3.11 1.59
N ILE A 47 -2.25 -2.79 2.39
CA ILE A 47 -2.32 -1.71 3.38
C ILE A 47 -2.55 -0.35 2.71
N GLY A 48 -1.78 -0.05 1.66
CA GLY A 48 -1.90 1.20 0.92
C GLY A 48 -3.26 1.36 0.24
N GLY A 49 -3.79 0.28 -0.33
CA GLY A 49 -5.12 0.24 -0.93
C GLY A 49 -6.22 0.49 0.10
N PHE A 50 -6.16 -0.18 1.25
CA PHE A 50 -7.12 0.06 2.33
C PHE A 50 -7.05 1.50 2.85
N LEU A 51 -5.86 2.02 3.12
CA LEU A 51 -5.68 3.41 3.57
C LEU A 51 -6.14 4.42 2.53
N TRP A 52 -5.97 4.12 1.24
CA TRP A 52 -6.46 4.96 0.15
C TRP A 52 -8.00 4.99 0.12
N VAL A 53 -8.64 3.83 0.26
CA VAL A 53 -10.11 3.74 0.36
C VAL A 53 -10.60 4.45 1.62
N PHE A 54 -9.93 4.32 2.77
CA PHE A 54 -10.26 5.06 3.99
C PHE A 54 -10.11 6.57 3.81
N SER A 55 -9.05 7.00 3.13
CA SER A 55 -8.79 8.42 2.85
C SER A 55 -9.77 9.02 1.84
N SER A 56 -10.48 8.21 1.05
CA SER A 56 -11.45 8.70 0.05
C SER A 56 -12.74 9.25 0.65
N GLY A 57 -12.97 9.06 1.97
CA GLY A 57 -14.20 9.46 2.65
C GLY A 57 -15.34 8.45 2.49
N PHE A 58 -15.15 7.33 1.79
CA PHE A 58 -16.14 6.25 1.66
C PHE A 58 -16.66 5.78 3.02
N PHE A 59 -15.75 5.54 3.98
CA PHE A 59 -16.14 5.10 5.32
C PHE A 59 -16.80 6.21 6.15
N ASP A 60 -16.44 7.48 5.95
CA ASP A 60 -17.12 8.60 6.61
C ASP A 60 -18.59 8.70 6.10
N HIS A 61 -18.82 8.46 4.80
CA HIS A 61 -20.16 8.38 4.23
C HIS A 61 -20.95 7.17 4.74
N PHE A 62 -20.30 6.01 4.90
CA PHE A 62 -20.92 4.81 5.45
C PHE A 62 -21.28 4.96 6.94
N GLN A 63 -20.39 5.56 7.73
CA GLN A 63 -20.68 5.88 9.12
C GLN A 63 -21.84 6.86 9.24
N ARG A 64 -21.85 7.89 8.38
CA ARG A 64 -22.96 8.86 8.32
C ARG A 64 -24.27 8.18 7.93
N SER A 65 -24.29 7.26 6.96
CA SER A 65 -25.50 6.57 6.54
C SER A 65 -26.07 5.64 7.63
N ILE A 66 -25.20 4.85 8.29
CA ILE A 66 -25.60 4.00 9.44
C ILE A 66 -26.12 4.86 10.59
N TYR A 67 -25.43 5.96 10.91
CA TYR A 67 -25.84 6.83 11.99
C TYR A 67 -27.21 7.46 11.70
N LEU A 68 -27.42 8.01 10.49
CA LEU A 68 -28.72 8.57 10.08
C LEU A 68 -29.84 7.52 10.14
N ALA A 69 -29.57 6.27 9.75
CA ALA A 69 -30.52 5.17 9.88
C ALA A 69 -30.84 4.83 11.35
N ARG A 70 -29.85 4.91 12.24
CA ARG A 70 -29.97 4.56 13.67
C ARG A 70 -30.54 5.69 14.53
N THR A 71 -30.30 6.95 14.19
CA THR A 71 -30.70 8.12 14.98
C THR A 71 -31.84 8.92 14.36
N ARG A 72 -32.59 8.33 13.42
CA ARG A 72 -33.80 8.92 12.81
C ARG A 72 -34.78 9.52 13.84
N ASN A 73 -34.77 9.05 15.09
CA ASN A 73 -35.61 9.54 16.20
C ASN A 73 -34.87 10.37 17.29
N ARG A 74 -33.58 10.74 17.14
CA ARG A 74 -32.83 11.51 18.16
C ARG A 74 -32.24 12.81 17.60
N LYS A 75 -32.56 13.96 18.22
CA LYS A 75 -32.18 15.33 17.82
C LYS A 75 -30.74 15.78 18.15
N LYS A 76 -29.82 14.90 18.52
CA LYS A 76 -28.44 15.30 18.91
C LYS A 76 -27.53 15.41 17.68
N LYS A 77 -26.85 16.55 17.53
CA LYS A 77 -25.83 16.77 16.51
C LYS A 77 -24.67 15.77 16.71
N PRO A 78 -24.20 15.11 15.65
CA PRO A 78 -23.16 14.10 15.76
C PRO A 78 -21.77 14.73 15.93
N GLU A 79 -21.01 14.26 16.91
CA GLU A 79 -19.56 14.42 16.97
C GLU A 79 -18.94 13.31 16.12
N PHE A 80 -18.60 13.61 14.87
CA PHE A 80 -17.89 12.67 14.00
C PHE A 80 -16.39 12.94 14.08
N SER A 81 -15.63 11.99 14.60
CA SER A 81 -14.19 11.89 14.34
C SER A 81 -13.99 11.25 12.97
N SER A 82 -13.54 12.03 11.98
CA SER A 82 -13.38 11.55 10.60
C SER A 82 -12.19 10.60 10.47
N LEU A 83 -12.45 9.37 10.02
CA LEU A 83 -11.40 8.38 9.77
C LEU A 83 -10.53 8.78 8.56
N SER A 84 -11.09 9.57 7.64
CA SER A 84 -10.34 10.13 6.50
C SER A 84 -9.21 11.06 6.95
N SER A 85 -9.39 11.84 8.03
CA SER A 85 -8.36 12.77 8.52
C SER A 85 -7.14 12.05 9.10
N ALA A 86 -7.35 10.92 9.76
CA ALA A 86 -6.27 10.11 10.32
C ALA A 86 -5.47 9.35 9.24
N SER A 87 -6.10 9.06 8.10
CA SER A 87 -5.50 8.28 7.01
C SER A 87 -4.91 9.15 5.89
N TYR A 88 -5.16 10.46 5.91
CA TYR A 88 -4.80 11.38 4.85
C TYR A 88 -3.28 11.45 4.65
N GLY A 89 -2.83 11.11 3.43
CA GLY A 89 -1.41 11.12 3.05
C GLY A 89 -0.60 9.90 3.52
N MET A 90 -1.12 9.07 4.44
CA MET A 90 -0.44 7.84 4.84
C MET A 90 -0.46 6.80 3.72
N TYR A 91 -1.56 6.70 2.97
CA TYR A 91 -1.70 5.73 1.87
C TYR A 91 -0.63 5.92 0.78
N THR A 92 -0.24 7.16 0.48
CA THR A 92 0.76 7.48 -0.55
C THR A 92 2.12 6.85 -0.22
N PHE A 93 2.50 6.82 1.06
CA PHE A 93 3.74 6.19 1.50
C PHE A 93 3.77 4.70 1.17
N TRP A 94 2.71 3.97 1.51
CA TRP A 94 2.60 2.53 1.28
C TRP A 94 2.46 2.20 -0.22
N LEU A 95 1.68 2.99 -0.96
CA LEU A 95 1.47 2.79 -2.40
C LEU A 95 2.72 3.07 -3.24
N ILE A 96 3.58 4.02 -2.85
CA ILE A 96 4.85 4.26 -3.55
C ILE A 96 5.74 3.01 -3.45
N ILE A 97 5.88 2.45 -2.26
CA ILE A 97 6.70 1.24 -2.04
C ILE A 97 6.12 0.08 -2.87
N ALA A 98 4.81 -0.18 -2.74
CA ALA A 98 4.13 -1.22 -3.50
C ALA A 98 4.31 -1.04 -5.01
N GLY A 99 4.11 0.18 -5.52
CA GLY A 99 4.21 0.50 -6.94
C GLY A 99 5.61 0.25 -7.51
N ILE A 100 6.67 0.62 -6.79
CA ILE A 100 8.05 0.39 -7.23
C ILE A 100 8.35 -1.12 -7.32
N LEU A 101 8.04 -1.88 -6.27
CA LEU A 101 8.30 -3.32 -6.25
C LEU A 101 7.49 -4.05 -7.33
N LEU A 102 6.22 -3.68 -7.51
CA LEU A 102 5.33 -4.31 -8.48
C LEU A 102 5.73 -3.95 -9.92
N ALA A 103 6.06 -2.69 -10.21
CA ALA A 103 6.56 -2.29 -11.53
C ALA A 103 7.84 -3.05 -11.90
N LEU A 104 8.79 -3.16 -10.96
CA LEU A 104 10.03 -3.91 -11.19
C LEU A 104 9.76 -5.41 -11.40
N SER A 105 8.85 -5.99 -10.62
CA SER A 105 8.41 -7.38 -10.79
C SER A 105 7.84 -7.63 -12.20
N ILE A 106 6.93 -6.79 -12.67
CA ILE A 106 6.34 -6.91 -14.02
C ILE A 106 7.44 -6.83 -15.09
N VAL A 107 8.33 -5.84 -14.98
CA VAL A 107 9.43 -5.66 -15.93
C VAL A 107 10.30 -6.92 -16.00
N LEU A 108 10.69 -7.50 -14.86
CA LEU A 108 11.50 -8.71 -14.80
C LEU A 108 10.80 -9.93 -15.41
N VAL A 109 9.49 -10.10 -15.19
CA VAL A 109 8.72 -11.18 -15.82
C VAL A 109 8.63 -10.99 -17.32
N ILE A 110 8.39 -9.77 -17.81
CA ILE A 110 8.38 -9.49 -19.26
C ILE A 110 9.73 -9.84 -19.88
N PHE A 111 10.83 -9.44 -19.25
CA PHE A 111 12.18 -9.81 -19.70
C PHE A 111 12.46 -11.31 -19.62
N SER A 112 11.80 -12.05 -18.73
CA SER A 112 11.97 -13.50 -18.66
C SER A 112 11.32 -14.26 -19.83
N PHE A 113 10.43 -13.60 -20.58
CA PHE A 113 9.78 -14.16 -21.77
C PHE A 113 10.46 -13.75 -23.09
N LEU A 114 11.45 -12.85 -23.04
CA LEU A 114 12.28 -12.42 -24.16
C LEU A 114 13.52 -13.30 -24.28
#